data_AF-E0SRK4-F1
#
_entry.id   AF-E0SRK4-F1
#
_cell.length_a   1.000
_cell.length_b   1.000
_cell.length_c   1.000
_cell.angle_alpha   90.00
_cell.angle_beta   90.00
_cell.angle_gamma   90.00
#
_symmetry.space_group_name_H-M   'P 1'
#
loop_
_entity.id
_entity.type
_entity.pdbx_description
1 polymer ?
#
loop_
_entity_poly.entity_id
_entity_poly.type
_entity_poly.pdbx_seq_one_letter_code
_entity_poly.pdbx_strand_id
1 'polypeptide(L)'
;MRKMFRDILNRLRGKRVDISSMDRESLQIVYRILYDVRIDLVEAFYKIKDRRLRDIYDPFSMLMLKLDKLIQYLRRILGEPLYAKYDRLSQEDIENYIYKLPLELSITLRNLIHNSRMLKDFASSSATYYLKSMLSNIDDEVEDIAKHIDSIIK
;
A
#
# COMPACT_ATOMS: atom_id res chain seq x y z
N MET A 1 -26.18 7.92 -21.40
CA MET A 1 -25.76 8.81 -20.29
C MET A 1 -26.10 8.27 -18.89
N ARG A 2 -27.37 7.92 -18.57
CA ARG A 2 -27.75 7.41 -17.24
C ARG A 2 -27.08 6.10 -16.80
N LYS A 3 -26.73 5.20 -17.73
CA LYS A 3 -26.07 3.91 -17.44
C LYS A 3 -24.61 4.11 -17.00
N MET A 4 -23.87 4.94 -17.74
CA MET A 4 -22.48 5.32 -17.44
C MET A 4 -22.37 6.02 -16.07
N PHE A 5 -23.30 6.92 -15.75
CA PHE A 5 -23.33 7.58 -14.44
C PHE A 5 -23.61 6.60 -13.31
N ARG A 6 -24.49 5.62 -13.55
CA ARG A 6 -24.82 4.56 -12.59
C ARG A 6 -23.65 3.59 -12.40
N ASP A 7 -22.89 3.29 -13.45
CA ASP A 7 -21.66 2.48 -13.36
C ASP A 7 -20.53 3.23 -12.64
N ILE A 8 -20.37 4.54 -12.87
CA ILE A 8 -19.44 5.38 -12.10
C ILE A 8 -19.87 5.45 -10.63
N LEU A 9 -21.16 5.66 -10.35
CA LEU A 9 -21.68 5.66 -8.98
C LEU A 9 -21.57 4.29 -8.31
N ASN A 10 -21.69 3.20 -9.04
CA ASN A 10 -21.47 1.84 -8.52
C ASN A 10 -19.98 1.53 -8.30
N ARG A 11 -19.08 2.09 -9.13
CA ARG A 11 -17.63 2.04 -8.91
C ARG A 11 -17.18 2.88 -7.72
N LEU A 12 -17.83 4.03 -7.49
CA LEU A 12 -17.57 4.92 -6.35
C LEU A 12 -18.25 4.41 -5.06
N ARG A 13 -19.39 3.73 -5.17
CA ARG A 13 -20.01 2.95 -4.09
C ARG A 13 -19.30 1.62 -3.89
N GLY A 14 -17.96 1.63 -3.85
CA GLY A 14 -17.16 0.49 -3.41
C GLY A 14 -17.95 -0.25 -2.34
N LYS A 15 -18.18 -1.54 -2.61
CA LYS A 15 -19.17 -2.40 -1.93
C LYS A 15 -19.20 -1.96 -0.47
N ARG A 16 -20.35 -1.49 0.06
CA ARG A 16 -20.50 -1.26 1.51
C ARG A 16 -20.39 -2.63 2.17
N VAL A 17 -19.16 -3.13 2.26
CA VAL A 17 -18.80 -4.31 3.01
C VAL A 17 -18.93 -3.84 4.44
N ASP A 18 -19.83 -4.48 5.17
CA ASP A 18 -20.00 -4.23 6.59
C ASP A 18 -18.63 -4.38 7.25
N ILE A 19 -18.21 -3.36 8.00
CA ILE A 19 -16.86 -3.29 8.62
C ILE A 19 -16.69 -4.42 9.67
N SER A 20 -17.77 -5.13 10.00
CA SER A 20 -17.81 -6.16 11.03
C SER A 20 -16.92 -7.38 10.78
N SER A 21 -16.40 -7.59 9.56
CA SER A 21 -15.33 -8.56 9.29
C SER A 21 -14.78 -8.41 7.88
N MET A 22 -13.46 -8.24 7.72
CA MET A 22 -12.80 -8.48 6.43
C MET A 22 -12.73 -9.98 6.22
N ASP A 23 -13.21 -10.42 5.06
CA ASP A 23 -13.01 -11.79 4.64
C ASP A 23 -11.53 -12.03 4.29
N ARG A 24 -11.18 -13.32 4.23
CA ARG A 24 -9.84 -13.78 3.87
C ARG A 24 -9.39 -13.24 2.50
N GLU A 25 -10.32 -13.07 1.54
CA GLU A 25 -10.01 -12.52 0.21
C GLU A 25 -9.54 -11.07 0.31
N SER A 26 -10.23 -10.25 1.12
CA SER A 26 -9.88 -8.85 1.33
C SER A 26 -8.50 -8.73 1.99
N LEU A 27 -8.20 -9.57 3.01
CA LEU A 27 -6.88 -9.60 3.64
C LEU A 27 -5.79 -10.04 2.66
N GLN A 28 -6.08 -11.02 1.79
CA GLN A 28 -5.18 -11.46 0.74
C GLN A 28 -4.87 -10.32 -0.24
N ILE A 29 -5.87 -9.54 -0.62
CA ILE A 29 -5.71 -8.39 -1.51
C ILE A 29 -4.79 -7.35 -0.87
N VAL A 30 -5.05 -6.96 0.39
CA VAL A 30 -4.19 -5.98 1.09
C VAL A 30 -2.76 -6.49 1.15
N TYR A 31 -2.57 -7.76 1.53
CA TYR A 31 -1.25 -8.38 1.58
C TYR A 31 -0.52 -8.34 0.24
N ARG A 32 -1.20 -8.68 -0.86
CA ARG A 32 -0.65 -8.62 -2.22
C ARG A 32 -0.25 -7.19 -2.63
N ILE A 33 -1.07 -6.19 -2.30
CA ILE A 33 -0.77 -4.78 -2.59
C ILE A 33 0.43 -4.29 -1.78
N LEU A 34 0.47 -4.56 -0.48
CA LEU A 34 1.59 -4.15 0.38
C LEU A 34 2.90 -4.79 -0.08
N TYR A 35 2.85 -6.04 -0.56
CA TYR A 35 4.02 -6.71 -1.13
C TYR A 35 4.50 -6.01 -2.41
N ASP A 36 3.60 -5.57 -3.31
CA ASP A 36 3.98 -4.81 -4.51
C ASP A 36 4.58 -3.43 -4.15
N VAL A 37 3.96 -2.72 -3.21
CA VAL A 37 4.46 -1.44 -2.67
C VAL A 37 5.86 -1.60 -2.09
N ARG A 38 6.10 -2.67 -1.33
CA ARG A 38 7.42 -2.97 -0.76
C ARG A 38 8.51 -3.04 -1.84
N ILE A 39 8.20 -3.61 -3.00
CA ILE A 39 9.16 -3.70 -4.11
C ILE A 39 9.49 -2.29 -4.63
N ASP A 40 8.49 -1.43 -4.81
CA ASP A 40 8.71 -0.04 -5.21
C ASP A 40 9.57 0.74 -4.21
N LEU A 41 9.35 0.54 -2.90
CA LEU A 41 10.17 1.16 -1.86
C LEU A 41 11.60 0.63 -1.87
N VAL A 42 11.82 -0.67 -2.05
CA VAL A 42 13.18 -1.22 -2.17
C VAL A 42 13.92 -0.61 -3.36
N GLU A 43 13.26 -0.48 -4.51
CA GLU A 43 13.83 0.19 -5.69
C GLU A 43 14.13 1.67 -5.43
N ALA A 44 13.23 2.38 -4.73
CA ALA A 44 13.45 3.76 -4.32
C ALA A 44 14.67 3.89 -3.39
N PHE A 45 14.83 2.98 -2.44
CA PHE A 45 15.96 2.98 -1.51
C PHE A 45 17.30 2.85 -2.23
N TYR A 46 17.41 1.98 -3.23
CA TYR A 46 18.64 1.85 -4.02
C TYR A 46 19.00 3.15 -4.73
N LYS A 47 18.01 3.84 -5.34
CA LYS A 47 18.22 5.15 -5.97
C LYS A 47 18.66 6.22 -4.96
N ILE A 48 18.04 6.25 -3.77
CA ILE A 48 18.40 7.19 -2.69
C ILE A 48 19.82 6.89 -2.18
N LYS A 49 20.17 5.61 -2.05
CA LYS A 49 21.50 5.14 -1.64
C LYS A 49 22.58 5.58 -2.62
N ASP A 50 22.33 5.46 -3.92
CA ASP A 50 23.27 5.87 -4.97
C ASP A 50 23.54 7.39 -4.92
N ARG A 51 22.54 8.17 -4.52
CA ARG A 51 22.66 9.62 -4.27
C ARG A 51 23.30 9.98 -2.92
N ARG A 52 23.55 9.00 -2.04
CA ARG A 52 24.15 9.18 -0.72
C ARG A 52 23.38 10.13 0.20
N LEU A 53 22.04 10.17 0.10
CA LEU A 53 21.18 11.02 0.93
C LEU A 53 20.98 10.40 2.32
N ARG A 54 22.01 10.46 3.17
CA ARG A 54 22.03 9.78 4.48
C ARG A 54 20.92 10.21 5.43
N ASP A 55 20.51 11.48 5.39
CA ASP A 55 19.46 12.04 6.24
C ASP A 55 18.06 11.44 5.96
N ILE A 56 17.94 10.61 4.92
CA ILE A 56 16.72 9.89 4.57
C ILE A 56 16.75 8.45 5.11
N TYR A 57 17.91 7.90 5.44
CA TYR A 57 18.04 6.47 5.73
C TYR A 57 17.26 6.04 6.97
N ASP A 58 17.30 6.84 8.04
CA ASP A 58 16.58 6.55 9.28
C ASP A 58 15.05 6.56 9.09
N PRO A 59 14.42 7.63 8.56
CA PRO A 59 12.98 7.62 8.32
C PRO A 59 12.57 6.52 7.32
N PHE A 60 13.38 6.26 6.30
CA PHE A 60 13.13 5.17 5.37
C PHE A 60 13.16 3.79 6.05
N SER A 61 14.15 3.54 6.91
CA SER A 61 14.30 2.27 7.62
C SER A 61 13.15 2.03 8.60
N MET A 62 12.71 3.09 9.28
CA MET A 62 11.55 3.01 10.19
C MET A 62 10.26 2.70 9.44
N LEU A 63 10.02 3.36 8.31
CA LEU A 63 8.90 3.05 7.42
C LEU A 63 8.94 1.58 6.95
N MET A 64 10.09 1.13 6.44
CA MET A 64 10.26 -0.25 5.97
C MET A 64 10.01 -1.27 7.08
N LEU A 65 10.46 -0.98 8.30
CA LEU A 65 10.21 -1.85 9.46
C LEU A 65 8.72 -1.96 9.78
N LYS A 66 7.96 -0.85 9.75
CA LYS A 66 6.51 -0.86 9.98
C LYS A 66 5.79 -1.66 8.89
N LEU A 67 6.12 -1.40 7.61
CA LEU A 67 5.55 -2.10 6.47
C LEU A 67 5.83 -3.61 6.55
N ASP A 68 7.08 -4.01 6.81
CA ASP A 68 7.47 -5.41 6.90
C ASP A 68 6.77 -6.13 8.07
N LYS A 69 6.55 -5.45 9.20
CA LYS A 69 5.75 -6.00 10.30
C LYS A 69 4.29 -6.22 9.90
N LEU A 70 3.68 -5.27 9.21
CA LEU A 70 2.31 -5.38 8.73
C LEU A 70 2.16 -6.53 7.72
N ILE A 71 3.08 -6.63 6.76
CA ILE A 71 3.14 -7.74 5.80
C ILE A 71 3.30 -9.08 6.53
N GLN A 72 4.19 -9.17 7.51
CA GLN A 72 4.39 -10.39 8.31
C GLN A 72 3.16 -10.77 9.12
N TYR A 73 2.44 -9.79 9.67
CA TYR A 73 1.20 -10.01 10.41
C TYR A 73 0.13 -10.61 9.50
N LEU A 74 -0.13 -9.97 8.35
CA LEU A 74 -1.07 -10.47 7.35
C LEU A 74 -0.69 -11.87 6.85
N ARG A 75 0.59 -12.11 6.56
CA ARG A 75 1.10 -13.42 6.15
C ARG A 75 0.73 -14.52 7.17
N ARG A 76 0.87 -14.24 8.47
CA ARG A 76 0.53 -15.21 9.54
C ARG A 76 -0.97 -15.49 9.60
N ILE A 77 -1.80 -14.46 9.49
CA ILE A 77 -3.27 -14.60 9.48
C ILE A 77 -3.74 -15.40 8.26
N LEU A 78 -3.13 -15.14 7.11
CA LEU A 78 -3.44 -15.83 5.86
C LEU A 78 -2.83 -17.25 5.81
N GLY A 79 -1.92 -17.62 6.71
CA GLY A 79 -1.22 -18.91 6.67
C GLY A 79 -0.29 -19.04 5.46
N GLU A 80 0.22 -17.92 4.95
CA GLU A 80 1.09 -17.88 3.77
C GLU A 80 2.54 -18.29 4.14
N PRO A 81 3.26 -19.03 3.27
CA PRO A 81 4.60 -19.50 3.57
C PRO A 81 5.59 -18.35 3.71
N LEU A 82 6.66 -18.56 4.50
CA LEU A 82 7.70 -17.55 4.75
C LEU A 82 8.36 -17.02 3.47
N TYR A 83 8.50 -17.89 2.46
CA TYR A 83 9.20 -17.60 1.21
C TYR A 83 8.24 -17.42 0.03
N ALA A 84 6.99 -17.03 0.30
CA ALA A 84 6.04 -16.68 -0.76
C ALA A 84 6.65 -15.57 -1.62
N LYS A 85 6.83 -15.85 -2.92
CA LYS A 85 7.20 -14.85 -3.91
C LYS A 85 5.99 -14.56 -4.76
N TYR A 86 5.73 -13.28 -4.94
CA TYR A 86 4.65 -12.81 -5.77
C TYR A 86 5.20 -11.96 -6.89
N ASP A 87 4.67 -12.21 -8.10
CA ASP A 87 4.93 -11.35 -9.24
C ASP A 87 4.32 -9.96 -9.03
N ARG A 88 4.90 -8.96 -9.70
CA ARG A 88 4.38 -7.58 -9.72
C ARG A 88 2.94 -7.61 -10.20
N LEU A 89 2.10 -6.81 -9.56
CA LEU A 89 0.71 -6.65 -9.99
C LEU A 89 0.65 -5.72 -11.20
N SER A 90 -0.17 -6.06 -12.20
CA SER A 90 -0.49 -5.11 -13.26
C SER A 90 -1.36 -3.98 -12.70
N GLN A 91 -1.43 -2.85 -13.41
CA GLN A 91 -2.35 -1.77 -13.01
C GLN A 91 -3.80 -2.23 -13.02
N GLU A 92 -4.17 -3.10 -13.95
CA GLU A 92 -5.51 -3.69 -14.02
C GLU A 92 -5.81 -4.57 -12.80
N ASP A 93 -4.86 -5.41 -12.38
CA ASP A 93 -5.00 -6.23 -11.17
C ASP A 93 -5.21 -5.38 -9.92
N ILE A 94 -4.40 -4.32 -9.77
CA ILE A 94 -4.49 -3.38 -8.65
C ILE A 94 -5.87 -2.74 -8.59
N GLU A 95 -6.37 -2.25 -9.71
CA GLU A 95 -7.70 -1.63 -9.76
C GLU A 95 -8.78 -2.66 -9.40
N ASN A 96 -8.76 -3.84 -10.01
CA ASN A 96 -9.70 -4.91 -9.74
C ASN A 96 -9.69 -5.35 -8.26
N TYR A 97 -8.52 -5.35 -7.63
CA TYR A 97 -8.34 -5.64 -6.22
C TYR A 97 -8.92 -4.56 -5.33
N ILE A 98 -8.59 -3.30 -5.60
CA ILE A 98 -9.04 -2.17 -4.79
C ILE A 98 -10.57 -2.05 -4.80
N TYR A 99 -11.24 -2.30 -5.93
CA TYR A 99 -12.71 -2.22 -5.98
C TYR A 99 -13.45 -3.25 -5.10
N LYS A 100 -12.75 -4.29 -4.62
CA LYS A 100 -13.33 -5.30 -3.72
C LYS A 100 -13.25 -4.91 -2.25
N LEU A 101 -12.46 -3.90 -1.91
CA LEU A 101 -12.21 -3.50 -0.52
C LEU A 101 -13.23 -2.46 -0.04
N PRO A 102 -13.37 -2.28 1.29
CA PRO A 102 -14.07 -1.15 1.86
C PRO A 102 -13.53 0.19 1.33
N LEU A 103 -14.39 1.21 1.25
CA LEU A 103 -14.04 2.49 0.62
C LEU A 103 -12.83 3.16 1.27
N GLU A 104 -12.79 3.26 2.60
CA GLU A 104 -11.68 3.92 3.32
C GLU A 104 -10.34 3.21 3.08
N LEU A 105 -10.34 1.88 3.16
CA LEU A 105 -9.16 1.08 2.88
C LEU A 105 -8.72 1.19 1.41
N SER A 106 -9.69 1.26 0.49
CA SER A 106 -9.44 1.46 -0.93
C SER A 106 -8.74 2.79 -1.21
N ILE A 107 -9.22 3.87 -0.58
CA ILE A 107 -8.62 5.21 -0.71
C ILE A 107 -7.20 5.20 -0.15
N THR A 108 -7.01 4.65 1.06
CA THR A 108 -5.70 4.61 1.71
C THR A 108 -4.68 3.81 0.89
N LEU A 109 -5.08 2.65 0.34
CA LEU A 109 -4.19 1.87 -0.53
C LEU A 109 -3.86 2.56 -1.85
N ARG A 110 -4.82 3.29 -2.45
CA ARG A 110 -4.54 4.09 -3.66
C ARG A 110 -3.48 5.16 -3.38
N ASN A 111 -3.61 5.86 -2.25
CA ASN A 111 -2.64 6.88 -1.84
C ASN A 111 -1.27 6.24 -1.60
N LEU A 112 -1.22 5.13 -0.87
CA LEU A 112 0.01 4.39 -0.62
C LEU A 112 0.73 3.99 -1.93
N ILE A 113 0.01 3.39 -2.87
CA ILE A 113 0.55 2.98 -4.18
C ILE A 113 1.03 4.20 -4.98
N HIS A 114 0.25 5.28 -4.99
CA HIS A 114 0.62 6.49 -5.69
C HIS A 114 1.91 7.09 -5.12
N ASN A 115 1.95 7.28 -3.80
CA ASN A 115 3.09 7.88 -3.11
C ASN A 115 4.35 7.01 -3.20
N SER A 116 4.22 5.67 -3.10
CA SER A 116 5.37 4.76 -3.25
C SER A 116 5.97 4.82 -4.65
N ARG A 117 5.13 4.87 -5.69
CA ARG A 117 5.58 5.00 -7.09
C ARG A 117 6.20 6.36 -7.35
N MET A 118 5.56 7.43 -6.86
CA MET A 118 6.12 8.77 -6.94
C MET A 118 7.49 8.82 -6.25
N LEU A 119 7.63 8.29 -5.04
CA LEU A 119 8.91 8.21 -4.34
C LEU A 119 9.95 7.46 -5.19
N LYS A 120 9.59 6.31 -5.76
CA LYS A 120 10.48 5.54 -6.65
C LYS A 120 10.92 6.34 -7.87
N ASP A 121 10.00 7.03 -8.53
CA ASP A 121 10.29 7.75 -9.78
C ASP A 121 11.14 9.00 -9.52
N PHE A 122 10.89 9.68 -8.39
CA PHE A 122 11.57 10.91 -8.00
C PHE A 122 12.82 10.70 -7.14
N ALA A 123 13.06 9.49 -6.65
CA ALA A 123 14.21 9.15 -5.81
C ALA A 123 15.56 9.55 -6.42
N SER A 124 15.69 9.48 -7.76
CA SER A 124 16.94 9.80 -8.46
C SER A 124 17.22 11.30 -8.65
N SER A 125 16.19 12.16 -8.59
CA SER A 125 16.29 13.56 -9.07
C SER A 125 15.77 14.61 -8.11
N SER A 126 14.90 14.26 -7.16
CA SER A 126 14.21 15.25 -6.33
C SER A 126 15.02 15.73 -5.13
N ALA A 127 14.68 16.92 -4.64
CA ALA A 127 15.28 17.47 -3.42
C ALA A 127 14.95 16.63 -2.18
N THR A 128 15.87 16.60 -1.21
CA THR A 128 15.77 15.80 0.01
C THR A 128 14.48 16.07 0.80
N TYR A 129 14.06 17.34 0.92
CA TYR A 129 12.85 17.69 1.67
C TYR A 129 11.58 17.09 1.04
N TYR A 130 11.54 16.99 -0.29
CA TYR A 130 10.41 16.41 -1.01
C TYR A 130 10.33 14.90 -0.78
N LEU A 131 11.47 14.21 -0.84
CA LEU A 131 11.55 12.78 -0.52
C LEU A 131 11.15 12.50 0.93
N LYS A 132 11.53 13.37 1.88
CA LYS A 132 11.09 13.26 3.29
C LYS A 132 9.58 13.42 3.43
N SER A 133 8.98 14.37 2.72
CA SER A 133 7.52 14.55 2.72
C SER A 133 6.81 13.32 2.17
N MET A 134 7.31 12.73 1.07
CA MET A 134 6.76 11.49 0.51
C MET A 134 6.85 10.33 1.50
N LEU A 135 7.98 10.18 2.17
CA LEU A 135 8.14 9.14 3.20
C LEU A 135 7.18 9.32 4.37
N SER A 136 6.95 10.56 4.80
CA SER A 136 5.98 10.85 5.86
C SER A 136 4.57 10.42 5.45
N ASN A 137 4.14 10.78 4.24
CA ASN A 137 2.81 10.38 3.75
C ASN A 137 2.67 8.85 3.71
N ILE A 138 3.68 8.16 3.14
CA ILE A 138 3.71 6.69 3.05
C ILE A 138 3.67 6.06 4.46
N ASP A 139 4.34 6.66 5.43
CA ASP A 139 4.33 6.20 6.83
C ASP A 139 2.94 6.32 7.46
N ASP A 140 2.28 7.46 7.27
CA ASP A 140 0.91 7.70 7.73
C ASP A 140 -0.07 6.70 7.10
N GLU A 141 0.05 6.46 5.79
CA GLU A 141 -0.80 5.50 5.07
C GLU A 141 -0.59 4.05 5.52
N VAL A 142 0.65 3.64 5.79
CA VAL A 142 0.94 2.32 6.38
C VAL A 142 0.32 2.18 7.77
N GLU A 143 0.39 3.25 8.57
CA GLU A 143 -0.21 3.25 9.91
C GLU A 143 -1.74 3.19 9.86
N ASP A 144 -2.37 3.92 8.95
CA ASP A 144 -3.82 3.90 8.76
C ASP A 144 -4.32 2.54 8.27
N ILE A 145 -3.61 1.88 7.36
CA ILE A 145 -3.92 0.50 6.95
C ILE A 145 -3.79 -0.46 8.13
N ALA A 146 -2.75 -0.32 8.95
CA ALA A 146 -2.57 -1.15 10.14
C ALA A 146 -3.72 -0.97 11.15
N LYS A 147 -4.15 0.26 11.41
CA LYS A 147 -5.31 0.57 12.26
C LYS A 147 -6.60 -0.04 11.72
N HIS A 148 -6.83 0.06 10.40
CA HIS A 148 -7.98 -0.57 9.76
C HIS A 148 -7.98 -2.08 9.97
N ILE A 149 -6.85 -2.76 9.73
CA ILE A 149 -6.75 -4.21 9.92
C ILE A 149 -6.95 -4.60 11.39
N ASP A 150 -6.32 -3.90 12.34
CA ASP A 150 -6.45 -4.19 13.78
C ASP A 150 -7.89 -4.01 14.29
N SER A 151 -8.62 -3.03 13.75
CA SER A 151 -10.02 -2.79 14.12
C SER A 151 -10.97 -3.91 13.69
N ILE A 152 -10.55 -4.74 12.72
CA ILE A 152 -11.38 -5.75 12.07
C ILE A 152 -11.09 -7.17 12.60
N ILE A 153 -9.90 -7.40 13.16
CA ILE A 153 -9.46 -8.71 13.64
C ILE A 153 -9.76 -8.92 15.14
N LYS A 154 -10.21 -7.87 15.85
CA LYS A 154 -10.71 -7.95 17.24
C LYS A 154 -12.11 -8.53 17.29
#